data_AF-H8WGM3-F1
#
_entry.id   AF-H8WGM3-F1
#
_cell.length_a   1.000
_cell.length_b   1.000
_cell.length_c   1.000
_cell.angle_alpha   90.00
_cell.angle_beta   90.00
_cell.angle_gamma   90.00
#
_symmetry.space_group_name_H-M   'P 1'
#
loop_
_entity.id
_entity.type
_entity.pdbx_description
1 polymer ?
#
loop_
_entity_poly.entity_id
_entity_poly.type
_entity_poly.pdbx_seq_one_letter_code
_entity_poly.pdbx_strand_id
1 'polypeptide(L)'
;NHFQVSMSRHYIQHYDIYIKPENCPRNVNRDIIEIMINAYSKLFNNIRPAYDGRKNLYTKVPLPIGKNQVKLEVTLTDQHKDTVFHVYIKWLAQISLFDLSEALQGRRRPIPYDTILALDVIIRHLPSKTYTPVGQSFFSSPEEYSHSLGSGKEVWYGY
;
A
#
# COMPACT_ATOMS: atom_id res chain seq x y z
N ASN A 1 9.95 11.46 20.37
CA ASN A 1 9.84 11.35 18.90
C ASN A 1 8.40 11.01 18.46
N HIS A 2 7.41 11.78 18.91
CA HIS A 2 6.02 11.62 18.46
C HIS A 2 5.61 12.85 17.66
N PHE A 3 5.04 12.64 16.48
CA PHE A 3 4.61 13.70 15.57
C PHE A 3 3.10 13.62 15.41
N GLN A 4 2.39 14.73 15.66
CA GLN A 4 0.95 14.77 15.60
C GLN A 4 0.46 14.63 14.14
N VAL A 5 -0.43 13.67 13.90
CA VAL A 5 -1.10 13.49 12.61
C VAL A 5 -2.49 14.13 12.68
N SER A 6 -2.76 15.03 11.74
CA SER A 6 -4.11 15.58 11.53
C SER A 6 -4.84 14.76 10.48
N MET A 7 -6.08 14.36 10.77
CA MET A 7 -6.91 13.53 9.90
C MET A 7 -8.15 14.31 9.47
N SER A 8 -8.50 14.23 8.19
CA SER A 8 -9.76 14.78 7.70
C SER A 8 -10.95 13.90 8.13
N ARG A 9 -12.13 14.51 8.26
CA ARG A 9 -13.38 13.80 8.56
C ARG A 9 -13.96 13.17 7.30
N HIS A 10 -13.22 12.25 6.70
CA HIS A 10 -13.58 11.61 5.42
C HIS A 10 -13.66 10.10 5.56
N TYR A 11 -14.18 9.48 4.52
CA TYR A 11 -14.19 8.03 4.39
C TYR A 11 -13.07 7.56 3.47
N ILE A 12 -12.50 6.41 3.79
CA ILE A 12 -11.57 5.67 2.94
C ILE A 12 -12.32 4.46 2.38
N GLN A 13 -12.08 4.14 1.12
CA GLN A 13 -12.63 2.94 0.49
C GLN A 13 -11.60 1.83 0.55
N HIS A 14 -12.01 0.67 1.03
CA HIS A 14 -11.15 -0.50 1.18
C HIS A 14 -11.55 -1.58 0.19
N TYR A 15 -10.55 -2.07 -0.54
CA TYR A 15 -10.66 -3.13 -1.52
C TYR A 15 -9.76 -4.30 -1.13
N ASP A 16 -10.29 -5.50 -1.34
CA ASP A 16 -9.53 -6.74 -1.30
C ASP A 16 -8.94 -7.01 -2.69
N ILE A 17 -7.63 -7.28 -2.70
CA ILE A 17 -6.82 -7.52 -3.88
C ILE A 17 -6.31 -8.95 -3.83
N TYR A 18 -6.47 -9.63 -4.96
CA TYR A 18 -5.95 -10.97 -5.14
C TYR A 18 -5.26 -11.07 -6.49
N ILE A 19 -4.03 -11.57 -6.50
CA ILE A 19 -3.15 -11.61 -7.67
C ILE A 19 -2.86 -13.07 -8.02
N LYS A 20 -2.99 -13.41 -9.31
CA LYS A 20 -2.59 -14.72 -9.86
C LYS A 20 -1.49 -14.55 -10.91
N PRO A 21 -0.44 -15.39 -10.91
CA PRO A 21 -0.12 -16.43 -9.92
C PRO A 21 0.15 -15.87 -8.52
N GLU A 22 -0.08 -16.71 -7.50
CA GLU A 22 0.11 -16.33 -6.09
C GLU A 22 1.59 -16.35 -5.66
N ASN A 23 1.86 -15.89 -4.44
CA ASN A 23 3.16 -15.97 -3.75
C ASN A 23 4.30 -15.15 -4.36
N CYS A 24 3.99 -14.14 -5.16
CA CYS A 24 4.97 -13.14 -5.55
C CYS A 24 5.47 -12.34 -4.33
N PRO A 25 6.76 -11.95 -4.31
CA PRO A 25 7.31 -11.03 -3.32
C PRO A 25 6.50 -9.73 -3.23
N ARG A 26 6.49 -9.09 -2.05
CA ARG A 26 5.65 -7.90 -1.82
C ARG A 26 6.04 -6.70 -2.69
N ASN A 27 7.31 -6.57 -3.08
CA ASN A 27 7.78 -5.55 -4.02
C ASN A 27 7.19 -5.82 -5.42
N VAL A 28 7.28 -7.06 -5.90
CA VAL A 28 6.68 -7.46 -7.19
C VAL A 28 5.17 -7.21 -7.20
N ASN A 29 4.46 -7.52 -6.11
CA ASN A 29 3.02 -7.19 -6.02
C ASN A 29 2.75 -5.68 -6.12
N ARG A 30 3.61 -4.84 -5.55
CA ARG A 30 3.48 -3.37 -5.66
C ARG A 30 3.70 -2.93 -7.10
N ASP A 31 4.69 -3.48 -7.78
CA ASP A 31 4.99 -3.18 -9.19
C ASP A 31 3.81 -3.57 -10.09
N ILE A 32 3.23 -4.75 -9.89
CA ILE A 32 2.02 -5.21 -10.60
C ILE A 32 0.86 -4.22 -10.41
N ILE A 33 0.60 -3.78 -9.18
CA ILE A 33 -0.48 -2.84 -8.89
C ILE A 33 -0.21 -1.46 -9.49
N GLU A 34 1.04 -1.01 -9.52
CA GLU A 34 1.41 0.24 -10.18
C GLU A 34 1.19 0.19 -11.69
N ILE A 35 1.65 -0.89 -12.34
CA ILE A 35 1.41 -1.10 -13.78
C ILE A 35 -0.09 -1.15 -14.06
N MET A 36 -0.87 -1.82 -13.22
CA MET A 36 -2.33 -1.85 -13.31
C MET A 36 -2.95 -0.45 -13.24
N ILE A 37 -2.53 0.37 -12.26
CA ILE A 37 -3.05 1.74 -12.09
C ILE A 37 -2.75 2.57 -13.34
N ASN A 38 -1.55 2.43 -13.91
CA ASN A 38 -1.15 3.14 -15.11
C ASN A 38 -1.91 2.65 -16.36
N ALA A 39 -2.00 1.34 -16.57
CA ALA A 39 -2.68 0.72 -17.72
C ALA A 39 -4.19 0.99 -17.72
N TYR A 40 -4.82 1.00 -16.54
CA TYR A 40 -6.25 1.25 -16.35
C TYR A 40 -6.53 2.64 -15.78
N SER A 41 -5.77 3.67 -16.19
CA SER A 41 -5.87 5.05 -15.66
C SER A 41 -7.29 5.63 -15.64
N LYS A 42 -8.15 5.28 -16.61
CA LYS A 42 -9.57 5.67 -16.63
C LYS A 42 -10.37 5.12 -15.44
N LEU A 43 -10.07 3.89 -15.02
CA LEU A 43 -10.72 3.24 -13.87
C LEU A 43 -10.32 3.94 -12.56
N PHE A 44 -9.05 4.32 -12.47
CA PHE A 44 -8.50 4.98 -11.29
C PHE A 44 -8.70 6.50 -11.32
N ASN A 45 -9.09 7.11 -12.44
CA ASN A 45 -9.36 8.54 -12.60
C ASN A 45 -8.31 9.44 -11.90
N ASN A 46 -7.02 9.14 -12.12
CA ASN A 46 -5.86 9.82 -11.50
C ASN A 46 -5.81 9.78 -9.96
N ILE A 47 -6.61 8.94 -9.30
CA ILE A 47 -6.44 8.70 -7.87
C ILE A 47 -5.16 7.89 -7.67
N ARG A 48 -4.55 8.06 -6.50
CA ARG A 48 -3.35 7.31 -6.08
C ARG A 48 -3.75 6.37 -4.94
N PRO A 49 -4.10 5.10 -5.24
CA PRO A 49 -4.37 4.11 -4.22
C PRO A 49 -3.14 3.84 -3.35
N ALA A 50 -3.37 3.50 -2.08
CA ALA A 50 -2.34 2.95 -1.21
C ALA A 50 -2.52 1.43 -1.09
N TYR A 51 -1.45 0.68 -1.31
CA TYR A 51 -1.43 -0.78 -1.29
C TYR A 51 -0.40 -1.33 -0.30
N ASP A 52 -0.77 -2.36 0.46
CA ASP A 52 0.07 -3.00 1.48
C ASP A 52 1.11 -3.99 0.91
N GLY A 53 1.04 -4.30 -0.38
CA GLY A 53 1.88 -5.32 -1.04
C GLY A 53 1.33 -6.74 -0.93
N ARG A 54 0.10 -6.91 -0.41
CA ARG A 54 -0.57 -8.21 -0.25
C ARG A 54 -2.01 -8.17 -0.75
N LYS A 55 -2.95 -7.70 0.08
CA LYS A 55 -4.38 -7.79 -0.23
C LYS A 55 -5.16 -6.51 -0.02
N ASN A 56 -4.60 -5.53 0.69
CA ASN A 56 -5.37 -4.36 1.10
C ASN A 56 -5.01 -3.17 0.22
N LEU A 57 -5.99 -2.69 -0.55
CA LEU A 57 -5.89 -1.47 -1.34
C LEU A 57 -6.88 -0.43 -0.81
N TYR A 58 -6.39 0.79 -0.61
CA TYR A 58 -7.18 1.90 -0.08
C TYR A 58 -7.23 3.06 -1.07
N THR A 59 -8.41 3.63 -1.27
CA THR A 59 -8.59 4.82 -2.11
C THR A 59 -9.37 5.90 -1.38
N LYS A 60 -9.17 7.16 -1.79
CA LYS A 60 -9.89 8.32 -1.26
C LYS A 60 -11.35 8.38 -1.73
N VAL A 61 -11.62 7.86 -2.93
CA VAL A 61 -12.95 7.84 -3.55
C VAL A 61 -13.28 6.46 -4.11
N PRO A 62 -14.57 6.07 -4.18
CA PRO A 62 -14.95 4.78 -4.72
C PRO A 62 -14.51 4.61 -6.19
N LEU A 63 -13.86 3.49 -6.49
CA LEU A 63 -13.65 3.01 -7.85
C LEU A 63 -15.01 2.71 -8.51
N PRO A 64 -15.18 2.99 -9.82
CA PRO A 64 -16.43 2.76 -10.54
C PRO A 64 -16.60 1.27 -10.93
N ILE A 65 -16.36 0.35 -10.00
CA ILE A 65 -16.51 -1.10 -10.16
C ILE A 65 -17.74 -1.67 -9.43
N GLY A 66 -18.44 -0.84 -8.66
CA GLY A 66 -19.51 -1.30 -7.77
C GLY A 66 -18.98 -2.19 -6.64
N LYS A 67 -19.77 -3.20 -6.25
CA LYS A 67 -19.42 -4.17 -5.18
C LYS A 67 -18.97 -5.53 -5.70
N ASN A 68 -19.15 -5.79 -6.99
CA ASN A 68 -18.77 -7.04 -7.61
C ASN A 68 -17.26 -7.09 -7.81
N GLN A 69 -16.70 -8.31 -7.83
CA GLN A 69 -15.30 -8.50 -8.13
C GLN A 69 -15.06 -8.25 -9.62
N VAL A 70 -14.00 -7.51 -9.93
CA VAL A 70 -13.53 -7.27 -11.31
C VAL A 70 -12.17 -7.92 -11.49
N LYS A 71 -11.95 -8.54 -12.64
CA LYS A 71 -10.67 -9.11 -13.07
C LYS A 71 -10.00 -8.16 -14.07
N LEU A 72 -8.76 -7.78 -13.81
CA LEU A 72 -7.90 -7.02 -14.70
C LEU A 72 -6.68 -7.86 -15.07
N GLU A 73 -6.14 -7.63 -16.27
CA GLU A 73 -4.94 -8.31 -16.74
C GLU A 73 -3.77 -7.32 -16.77
N VAL A 74 -2.63 -7.75 -16.26
CA VAL A 74 -1.45 -6.90 -16.10
C VAL A 74 -0.25 -7.66 -16.61
N THR A 75 0.48 -7.09 -17.55
CA THR A 75 1.73 -7.67 -18.04
C THR A 75 2.90 -6.98 -17.35
N LEU A 76 3.71 -7.77 -16.64
CA LEU A 76 5.00 -7.33 -16.13
C LEU A 76 6.07 -7.78 -17.12
N THR A 77 6.72 -6.82 -17.77
CA THR A 77 7.84 -7.06 -18.68
C THR A 77 9.14 -6.96 -17.89
N ASP A 78 9.83 -8.09 -17.73
CA ASP A 78 11.20 -8.16 -17.25
C ASP A 78 12.15 -8.42 -18.44
N GLN A 79 13.45 -8.22 -18.26
CA GLN A 79 14.48 -8.21 -19.31
C GLN A 79 14.49 -9.45 -20.22
N HIS A 80 13.87 -10.55 -19.79
CA HIS A 80 13.87 -11.82 -20.51
C HIS A 80 12.49 -12.46 -20.69
N LYS A 81 11.42 -11.89 -20.12
CA LYS A 81 10.08 -12.51 -20.18
C LYS A 81 8.95 -11.55 -19.83
N ASP A 82 7.91 -11.56 -20.68
CA ASP A 82 6.61 -11.03 -20.32
C ASP A 82 5.84 -12.04 -19.47
N THR A 83 5.45 -11.62 -18.27
CA THR A 83 4.61 -12.42 -17.38
C THR A 83 3.26 -11.75 -17.21
N VAL A 84 2.19 -12.49 -17.55
CA VAL A 84 0.82 -12.03 -17.40
C VAL A 84 0.30 -12.38 -16.01
N PHE A 85 -0.22 -11.38 -15.33
CA PHE A 85 -0.88 -11.47 -14.04
C PHE A 85 -2.37 -11.17 -14.18
N HIS A 86 -3.18 -11.83 -13.36
CA HIS A 86 -4.59 -11.51 -13.21
C HIS A 86 -4.83 -10.92 -11.83
N VAL A 87 -5.24 -9.65 -11.81
CA VAL A 87 -5.55 -8.92 -10.59
C VAL A 87 -7.06 -8.87 -10.40
N TYR A 88 -7.52 -9.35 -9.26
CA TYR A 88 -8.92 -9.33 -8.87
C TYR A 88 -9.11 -8.24 -7.81
N ILE A 89 -10.05 -7.32 -8.06
CA ILE A 89 -10.37 -6.21 -7.17
C ILE A 89 -11.81 -6.38 -6.69
N LYS A 90 -12.03 -6.38 -5.38
CA LYS A 90 -13.36 -6.45 -4.78
C LYS A 90 -13.52 -5.38 -3.70
N TRP A 91 -14.58 -4.58 -3.79
CA TRP A 91 -14.90 -3.64 -2.70
C TRP A 91 -15.24 -4.43 -1.43
N LEU A 92 -14.63 -4.03 -0.30
CA LEU A 92 -14.81 -4.71 0.99
C LEU A 92 -15.57 -3.85 1.98
N ALA A 93 -15.15 -2.60 2.18
CA ALA A 93 -15.72 -1.73 3.20
C ALA A 93 -15.47 -0.24 2.93
N GLN A 94 -16.25 0.59 3.63
CA GLN A 94 -16.02 2.02 3.75
C GLN A 94 -15.60 2.31 5.20
N ILE A 95 -14.43 2.93 5.38
CA ILE A 95 -13.78 3.16 6.66
C ILE A 95 -13.95 4.62 7.06
N SER A 96 -14.46 4.89 8.26
CA SER A 96 -14.68 6.24 8.79
C SER A 96 -13.46 6.75 9.56
N LEU A 97 -12.78 7.78 9.05
CA LEU A 97 -11.73 8.46 9.82
C LEU A 97 -12.29 9.23 11.02
N PHE A 98 -13.55 9.66 10.93
CA PHE A 98 -14.23 10.34 12.02
C PHE A 98 -14.39 9.42 13.25
N ASP A 99 -14.67 8.14 13.03
CA ASP A 99 -14.85 7.17 14.12
C ASP A 99 -13.57 7.04 14.94
N LEU A 100 -12.40 7.07 14.30
CA LEU A 100 -11.12 7.08 14.99
C LEU A 100 -10.93 8.38 15.77
N SER A 101 -11.28 9.53 15.19
CA SER A 101 -11.16 10.83 15.87
C SER A 101 -12.01 10.89 17.15
N GLU A 102 -13.24 10.39 17.12
CA GLU A 102 -14.11 10.34 18.29
C GLU A 102 -13.61 9.33 19.33
N ALA A 103 -13.06 8.20 18.88
CA ALA A 103 -12.48 7.21 19.78
C ALA A 103 -11.24 7.75 20.51
N LEU A 104 -10.36 8.47 19.82
CA LEU A 104 -9.18 9.11 20.42
C LEU A 104 -9.54 10.23 21.41
N GLN A 105 -10.71 10.86 21.26
CA GLN A 105 -11.26 11.82 22.22
C GLN A 105 -12.01 11.16 23.38
N GLY A 106 -12.07 9.82 23.42
CA GLY A 106 -12.77 9.07 24.46
C GLY A 106 -14.29 9.05 24.32
N ARG A 107 -14.85 9.58 23.23
CA ARG A 107 -16.30 9.66 22.96
C ARG A 107 -16.88 8.38 22.38
N ARG A 108 -16.03 7.51 21.83
CA ARG A 108 -16.42 6.23 21.21
C ARG A 108 -15.51 5.09 21.63
N ARG A 109 -16.08 3.89 21.76
CA ARG A 109 -15.35 2.63 21.98
C ARG A 109 -16.03 1.51 21.18
N PRO A 110 -15.29 0.46 20.75
CA PRO A 110 -13.83 0.33 20.81
C PRO A 110 -13.10 1.22 19.79
N ILE A 111 -11.77 1.28 19.86
CA ILE A 111 -10.94 1.97 18.86
C ILE A 111 -11.07 1.22 17.51
N PRO A 112 -11.39 1.89 16.40
CA PRO A 112 -11.58 1.24 15.11
C PRO A 112 -10.23 0.84 14.49
N TYR A 113 -9.80 -0.39 14.76
CA TYR A 113 -8.51 -0.92 14.31
C TYR A 113 -8.32 -0.91 12.80
N ASP A 114 -9.37 -1.18 12.02
CA ASP A 114 -9.31 -1.13 10.56
C ASP A 114 -8.93 0.27 10.04
N THR A 115 -9.31 1.31 10.78
CA THR A 115 -8.93 2.69 10.45
C THR A 115 -7.45 2.93 10.70
N ILE A 116 -6.92 2.39 11.80
CA ILE A 116 -5.48 2.48 12.12
C ILE A 116 -4.67 1.73 11.06
N LEU A 117 -5.09 0.53 10.67
CA LEU A 117 -4.43 -0.27 9.63
C LEU A 117 -4.44 0.44 8.27
N ALA A 118 -5.56 1.06 7.89
CA ALA A 118 -5.65 1.84 6.65
C ALA A 118 -4.66 3.02 6.66
N LEU A 119 -4.57 3.75 7.77
CA LEU A 119 -3.63 4.86 7.92
C LEU A 119 -2.17 4.40 7.88
N ASP A 120 -1.86 3.28 8.54
CA ASP A 120 -0.52 2.67 8.51
C ASP A 120 -0.10 2.34 7.08
N VAL A 121 -0.98 1.69 6.30
CA VAL A 121 -0.72 1.38 4.89
C VAL A 121 -0.56 2.64 4.05
N ILE A 122 -1.40 3.66 4.24
CA ILE A 122 -1.33 4.92 3.50
C ILE A 122 0.00 5.64 3.76
N ILE A 123 0.42 5.78 5.01
CA ILE A 123 1.66 6.47 5.39
C ILE A 123 2.88 5.69 4.88
N ARG A 124 2.85 4.35 4.98
CA ARG A 124 3.96 3.49 4.54
C ARG A 124 4.02 3.27 3.04
N HIS A 125 2.99 3.64 2.27
CA HIS A 125 2.90 3.27 0.86
C HIS A 125 4.09 3.79 0.03
N LEU A 126 4.39 5.09 0.12
CA LEU A 126 5.50 5.69 -0.62
C LEU A 126 6.87 5.21 -0.10
N PRO A 127 7.17 5.23 1.21
CA PRO A 127 8.42 4.67 1.74
C PRO A 127 8.66 3.21 1.35
N SER A 128 7.61 2.38 1.30
CA SER A 128 7.73 0.96 0.90
C SER A 128 8.10 0.77 -0.57
N LYS A 129 7.98 1.82 -1.38
CA LYS A 129 8.37 1.84 -2.79
C LYS A 129 9.76 2.46 -2.98
N THR A 130 10.10 3.47 -2.17
CA THR A 130 11.35 4.22 -2.30
C THR A 130 12.53 3.56 -1.55
N TYR A 131 12.25 2.87 -0.45
CA TYR A 131 13.26 2.29 0.44
C TYR A 131 13.11 0.77 0.56
N THR A 132 14.10 0.13 1.20
CA THR A 132 14.02 -1.30 1.57
C THR A 132 13.25 -1.45 2.88
N PRO A 133 12.04 -2.04 2.87
CA PRO A 133 11.28 -2.24 4.09
C PRO A 133 11.80 -3.46 4.87
N VAL A 134 12.10 -3.28 6.15
CA VAL A 134 12.45 -4.38 7.07
C VAL A 134 11.63 -4.23 8.35
N GLY A 135 10.69 -5.16 8.56
CA GLY A 135 9.75 -5.08 9.69
C GLY A 135 8.89 -3.83 9.61
N GLN A 136 9.02 -2.94 10.60
CA GLN A 136 8.32 -1.66 10.64
C GLN A 136 9.18 -0.45 10.22
N SER A 137 10.42 -0.70 9.81
CA SER A 137 11.39 0.35 9.46
C SER A 137 11.73 0.34 7.97
N PHE A 138 12.31 1.45 7.51
CA PHE A 138 12.74 1.66 6.14
C PHE A 138 14.23 2.00 6.09
N PHE A 139 14.96 1.37 5.17
CA PHE A 139 16.41 1.52 5.03
C PHE A 139 16.79 1.92 3.61
N SER A 140 17.80 2.77 3.48
CA SER A 140 18.40 3.15 2.20
C SER A 140 19.87 2.73 2.17
N SER A 141 20.36 2.40 0.98
CA SER A 141 21.80 2.23 0.76
C SER A 141 22.54 3.51 1.14
N PRO A 142 23.76 3.43 1.72
CA PRO A 142 24.58 4.60 1.95
C PRO A 142 24.91 5.29 0.63
N GLU A 143 24.66 6.60 0.52
CA GLU A 143 24.88 7.37 -0.73
C GLU A 143 26.34 7.82 -0.89
N GLU A 144 27.03 8.14 0.21
CA GLU A 144 28.38 8.75 0.15
C GLU A 144 29.45 8.00 0.95
N TYR A 145 29.08 7.26 2.00
CA TYR A 145 30.03 6.57 2.88
C TYR A 145 29.59 5.14 3.18
N SER A 146 30.34 4.15 2.69
CA SER A 146 30.12 2.76 3.12
C SER A 146 30.72 2.57 4.52
N HIS A 147 29.86 2.25 5.48
CA HIS A 147 30.29 1.86 6.82
C HIS A 147 30.50 0.35 6.82
N SER A 148 31.64 -0.09 6.28
CA SER A 148 31.96 -1.51 6.23
C SER A 148 32.11 -2.10 7.64
N LEU A 149 31.51 -3.27 7.85
CA LEU A 149 31.70 -4.10 9.03
C LEU A 149 32.69 -5.26 8.78
N GLY A 150 33.32 -5.29 7.59
CA GLY A 150 34.12 -6.42 7.11
C GLY A 150 33.29 -7.59 6.55
N SER A 151 33.96 -8.56 5.92
CA SER A 151 33.35 -9.79 5.37
C SER A 151 32.13 -9.56 4.45
N GLY A 152 32.17 -8.51 3.62
CA GLY A 152 31.09 -8.19 2.68
C GLY A 152 29.82 -7.64 3.34
N LYS A 153 29.92 -7.13 4.58
CA LYS A 153 28.82 -6.50 5.31
C LYS A 153 29.05 -5.01 5.44
N GLU A 154 27.95 -4.26 5.48
CA GLU A 154 27.93 -2.83 5.69
C GLU A 154 26.72 -2.42 6.52
N VAL A 155 26.78 -1.22 7.10
CA VAL A 155 25.68 -0.63 7.85
C VAL A 155 24.80 0.19 6.92
N TRP A 156 23.49 -0.07 6.97
CA TRP A 156 22.47 0.78 6.36
C TRP A 156 21.72 1.50 7.46
N TYR A 157 21.54 2.81 7.30
CA TYR A 157 20.71 3.60 8.21
C TYR A 157 19.26 3.62 7.74
N GLY A 158 18.36 3.89 8.68
CA GLY A 158 16.93 3.87 8.44
C GLY A 158 16.16 4.55 9.56
N TYR A 159 14.83 4.49 9.46
CA TYR A 159 13.89 5.02 10.45
C TYR A 159 12.72 4.07 10.68
#